data_AF-A0A7V7WLG0-F1
#
_entry.id   AF-A0A7V7WLG0-F1
#
_cell.length_a   1.000
_cell.length_b   1.000
_cell.length_c   1.000
_cell.angle_alpha   90.00
_cell.angle_beta   90.00
_cell.angle_gamma   90.00
#
_symmetry.space_group_name_H-M   'P 1'
#
loop_
_entity.id
_entity.type
_entity.pdbx_description
1 polymer ?
#
loop_
_entity_poly.entity_id
_entity_poly.type
_entity_poly.pdbx_seq_one_letter_code
_entity_poly.pdbx_strand_id
1 'polypeptide(L)'
;MSFLFPALAALLFAWPCLARDAKPKPEAYFPAPAEDAILYDEKLLEAAEIAKLSARKHSRKRCWRAVKNALLEANVIPYRPTSRYAWQAGEELEQEFAFKKLDITDPYEAPLGSLLVYGGGGAGHIEFRVEEGFVSDFTNPRPSHRPLIGVYVSSAAVARERERFNSYRERTAGASLLGEVLREEIRRDDRLVAIDDEVALVCPWASRFPFEMRLIPRRPSPGFETDEVGASMLHRAVQALDSLVEGELQMNLWVKTAPRGVEHFHWHLDLAPRLEPFSSFEMATGVDINVIPPETAAAKLREAIA
;
A
#
# COMPACT_ATOMS: atom_id res chain seq x y z
N MET A 1 6.03 22.23 9.01
CA MET A 1 7.31 22.38 9.74
C MET A 1 7.81 20.98 10.05
N SER A 2 8.95 20.65 9.44
CA SER A 2 9.93 19.61 9.77
C SER A 2 9.49 18.41 10.61
N PHE A 3 9.16 17.29 9.95
CA PHE A 3 9.30 15.94 10.52
C PHE A 3 10.07 15.08 9.52
N LEU A 4 11.36 15.37 9.39
CA LEU A 4 12.32 14.43 8.83
C LEU A 4 12.56 13.37 9.91
N PHE A 5 12.20 12.13 9.56
CA PHE A 5 12.21 10.93 10.39
C PHE A 5 13.59 10.67 11.04
N PRO A 6 13.71 10.62 12.38
CA PRO A 6 14.98 10.29 13.03
C PRO A 6 15.42 8.84 12.75
N ALA A 7 14.49 7.89 12.59
CA ALA A 7 14.81 6.50 12.28
C ALA A 7 15.39 6.30 10.87
N LEU A 8 14.83 6.99 9.86
CA LEU A 8 15.33 6.95 8.48
C LEU A 8 16.62 7.78 8.32
N ALA A 9 16.74 8.89 9.06
CA ALA A 9 17.96 9.71 9.07
C ALA A 9 19.14 8.92 9.67
N ALA A 10 18.95 8.16 10.75
CA ALA A 10 19.99 7.29 11.28
C ALA A 10 20.45 6.22 10.28
N LEU A 11 19.53 5.68 9.47
CA LEU A 11 19.82 4.71 8.40
C LEU A 11 20.61 5.33 7.23
N LEU A 12 20.39 6.61 6.91
CA LEU A 12 21.09 7.31 5.82
C LEU A 12 22.44 7.90 6.24
N PHE A 13 22.63 8.25 7.53
CA PHE A 13 23.87 8.87 8.02
C PHE A 13 25.00 7.85 8.30
N ALA A 14 24.70 6.56 8.41
CA ALA A 14 25.71 5.50 8.61
C ALA A 14 26.35 5.00 7.30
N TRP A 15 26.11 5.67 6.17
CA TRP A 15 26.59 5.28 4.85
C TRP A 15 27.78 6.15 4.41
N PRO A 16 29.04 5.80 4.76
CA PRO A 16 30.17 6.36 4.05
C PRO A 16 30.16 5.77 2.64
N CYS A 17 29.87 6.65 1.69
CA CYS A 17 30.09 6.52 0.26
C CYS A 17 31.24 5.55 -0.06
N LEU A 18 30.93 4.31 -0.45
CA LEU A 18 31.82 3.49 -1.26
C LEU A 18 31.88 4.17 -2.63
N ALA A 19 32.75 5.19 -2.71
CA ALA A 19 33.14 5.82 -3.95
C ALA A 19 33.92 4.80 -4.80
N ARG A 20 33.21 3.86 -5.40
CA ARG A 20 33.58 3.36 -6.72
C ARG A 20 33.14 4.44 -7.69
N ASP A 21 34.00 4.84 -8.62
CA ASP A 21 33.71 5.86 -9.62
C ASP A 21 32.30 5.65 -10.17
N ALA A 22 31.38 6.55 -9.81
CA ALA A 22 30.00 6.49 -10.25
C ALA A 22 30.03 6.53 -11.78
N LYS A 23 29.74 5.38 -12.41
CA LYS A 23 29.60 5.34 -13.86
C LYS A 23 28.50 6.33 -14.23
N PRO A 24 28.66 7.12 -15.30
CA PRO A 24 27.61 8.04 -15.71
C PRO A 24 26.32 7.25 -15.89
N LYS A 25 25.23 7.74 -15.28
CA LYS A 25 23.89 7.18 -15.47
C LYS A 25 23.68 6.96 -16.97
N PRO A 26 23.35 5.74 -17.44
CA PRO A 26 23.07 5.53 -18.84
C PRO A 26 21.96 6.49 -19.28
N GLU A 27 22.17 7.20 -20.39
CA GLU A 27 21.25 8.20 -20.96
C GLU A 27 19.85 7.65 -21.25
N ALA A 28 19.69 6.33 -21.28
CA ALA A 28 18.41 5.64 -21.34
C ALA A 28 18.00 5.12 -19.95
N TYR A 29 17.77 6.02 -19.00
CA TYR A 29 16.79 5.75 -17.95
C TYR A 29 15.43 5.75 -18.66
N PHE A 30 14.96 4.56 -19.06
CA PHE A 30 13.55 4.42 -19.34
C PHE A 30 12.84 4.77 -18.03
N PRO A 31 12.12 5.90 -17.95
CA PRO A 31 11.33 6.15 -16.77
C PRO A 31 10.46 4.92 -16.55
N ALA A 32 10.29 4.51 -15.29
CA ALA A 32 9.18 3.63 -14.96
C ALA A 32 7.95 4.19 -15.70
N PRO A 33 7.18 3.36 -16.41
CA PRO A 33 6.05 3.83 -17.20
C PRO A 33 5.26 4.81 -16.34
N ALA A 34 4.89 5.95 -16.93
CA ALA A 34 4.09 6.97 -16.26
C ALA A 34 3.00 6.26 -15.44
N GLU A 35 3.00 6.51 -14.12
CA GLU A 35 1.95 6.04 -13.21
C GLU A 35 0.61 6.41 -13.84
N ASP A 36 -0.15 5.48 -14.43
CA ASP A 36 -1.57 5.69 -14.77
C ASP A 36 -2.32 4.41 -15.15
N ALA A 37 -1.95 3.30 -14.51
CA ALA A 37 -2.89 2.20 -14.32
C ALA A 37 -2.88 1.82 -12.85
N ILE A 38 -3.26 2.77 -11.99
CA ILE A 38 -3.77 2.38 -10.68
C ILE A 38 -5.00 1.54 -10.98
N LEU A 39 -4.86 0.21 -10.90
CA LEU A 39 -5.98 -0.69 -10.92
C LEU A 39 -6.82 -0.35 -9.69
N TYR A 40 -7.88 0.41 -9.90
CA TYR A 40 -8.77 0.83 -8.83
C TYR A 40 -9.48 -0.39 -8.27
N ASP A 41 -9.77 -0.35 -6.98
CA ASP A 41 -10.50 -1.41 -6.29
C ASP A 41 -11.87 -1.61 -6.95
N GLU A 42 -12.12 -2.80 -7.52
CA GLU A 42 -13.42 -3.16 -8.10
C GLU A 42 -14.57 -3.05 -7.07
N LYS A 43 -14.26 -3.16 -5.77
CA LYS A 43 -15.24 -2.97 -4.70
C LYS A 43 -15.76 -1.54 -4.59
N LEU A 44 -15.07 -0.55 -5.17
CA LEU A 44 -15.62 0.80 -5.28
C LEU A 44 -16.80 0.86 -6.26
N LEU A 45 -16.81 0.03 -7.30
CA LEU A 45 -17.98 -0.13 -8.18
C LEU A 45 -19.12 -0.80 -7.41
N GLU A 46 -18.83 -1.84 -6.64
CA GLU A 46 -19.80 -2.50 -5.77
C GLU A 46 -20.39 -1.52 -4.75
N ALA A 47 -19.56 -0.71 -4.09
CA ALA A 47 -20.01 0.34 -3.17
C ALA A 47 -20.91 1.36 -3.87
N ALA A 48 -20.54 1.80 -5.08
CA ALA A 48 -21.34 2.73 -5.84
C ALA A 48 -22.71 2.12 -6.23
N GLU A 49 -22.75 0.83 -6.54
CA GLU A 49 -24.00 0.11 -6.84
C GLU A 49 -24.87 -0.06 -5.58
N ILE A 50 -24.29 -0.42 -4.43
CA ILE A 50 -25.00 -0.45 -3.14
C ILE A 50 -25.60 0.92 -2.82
N ALA A 51 -24.85 2.00 -3.06
CA ALA A 51 -25.36 3.36 -2.91
C ALA A 51 -26.52 3.65 -3.88
N LYS A 52 -26.43 3.20 -5.13
CA LYS A 52 -27.49 3.30 -6.16
C LYS A 52 -28.75 2.56 -5.76
N LEU A 53 -28.64 1.32 -5.28
CA LEU A 53 -29.77 0.52 -4.80
C LEU A 53 -30.41 1.14 -3.55
N SER A 54 -29.60 1.77 -2.69
CA SER A 54 -30.06 2.47 -1.49
C SER A 54 -30.53 3.91 -1.74
N ALA A 55 -30.37 4.41 -2.96
CA ALA A 55 -30.62 5.81 -3.31
C ALA A 55 -32.11 6.15 -3.25
N ARG A 56 -32.39 7.39 -2.84
CA ARG A 56 -33.76 7.91 -2.75
C ARG A 56 -34.08 8.76 -3.96
N LYS A 57 -35.38 8.96 -4.21
CA LYS A 57 -35.87 9.90 -5.24
C LYS A 57 -35.34 11.33 -5.05
N HIS A 58 -35.13 11.75 -3.80
CA HIS A 58 -34.62 13.08 -3.45
C HIS A 58 -33.65 12.99 -2.27
N SER A 59 -32.64 13.87 -2.25
CA SER A 59 -31.65 13.95 -1.15
C SER A 59 -32.32 14.26 0.19
N ARG A 60 -31.82 13.64 1.26
CA ARG A 60 -32.16 14.00 2.64
C ARG A 60 -31.01 14.71 3.36
N LYS A 61 -30.07 15.28 2.61
CA LYS A 61 -28.84 15.91 3.14
C LYS A 61 -28.02 14.93 3.99
N ARG A 62 -28.02 13.65 3.60
CA ARG A 62 -27.31 12.56 4.29
C ARG A 62 -26.30 11.85 3.38
N CYS A 63 -25.86 12.52 2.31
CA CYS A 63 -24.87 12.00 1.34
C CYS A 63 -23.69 11.28 2.01
N TRP A 64 -23.00 11.91 2.96
CA TRP A 64 -21.85 11.28 3.62
C TRP A 64 -22.23 10.04 4.43
N ARG A 65 -23.41 10.03 5.07
CA ARG A 65 -23.89 8.85 5.79
C ARG A 65 -24.18 7.68 4.84
N ALA A 66 -24.76 7.96 3.67
CA ALA A 66 -25.05 6.96 2.65
C ALA A 66 -23.75 6.37 2.08
N VAL A 67 -22.80 7.22 1.71
CA VAL A 67 -21.49 6.77 1.21
C VAL A 67 -20.74 5.94 2.25
N LYS A 68 -20.70 6.35 3.53
CA LYS A 68 -20.10 5.54 4.61
C LYS A 68 -20.73 4.15 4.73
N ASN A 69 -22.06 4.05 4.59
CA ASN A 69 -22.74 2.76 4.65
C ASN A 69 -22.32 1.88 3.47
N ALA A 70 -22.33 2.44 2.26
CA ALA A 70 -21.98 1.71 1.06
C ALA A 70 -20.53 1.22 1.07
N LEU A 71 -19.57 2.05 1.49
CA LEU A 71 -18.16 1.66 1.62
C LEU A 71 -17.95 0.55 2.66
N LEU A 72 -18.70 0.57 3.75
CA LEU A 72 -18.66 -0.49 4.77
C LEU A 72 -19.25 -1.79 4.24
N GLU A 73 -20.40 -1.72 3.59
CA GLU A 73 -21.12 -2.89 3.09
C GLU A 73 -20.35 -3.59 1.97
N ALA A 74 -19.71 -2.82 1.09
CA ALA A 74 -18.78 -3.34 0.08
C ALA A 74 -17.41 -3.77 0.62
N ASN A 75 -17.16 -3.65 1.94
CA ASN A 75 -15.86 -3.93 2.56
C ASN A 75 -14.67 -3.14 1.98
N VAL A 76 -14.94 -1.95 1.45
CA VAL A 76 -13.90 -1.01 0.98
C VAL A 76 -13.18 -0.38 2.18
N ILE A 77 -13.87 -0.20 3.29
CA ILE A 77 -13.29 0.33 4.54
C ILE A 77 -13.56 -0.60 5.72
N PRO A 78 -12.60 -0.78 6.64
CA PRO A 78 -12.71 -1.73 7.75
C PRO A 78 -13.62 -1.24 8.88
N TYR A 79 -13.80 0.07 9.03
CA TYR A 79 -14.63 0.67 10.07
C TYR A 79 -15.23 1.99 9.60
N ARG A 80 -16.26 2.44 10.32
CA ARG A 80 -17.02 3.62 9.91
C ARG A 80 -16.20 4.89 10.12
N PRO A 81 -16.04 5.74 9.08
CA PRO A 81 -15.37 7.02 9.23
C PRO A 81 -16.11 7.90 10.25
N THR A 82 -15.38 8.67 11.03
CA THR A 82 -15.88 9.47 12.16
C THR A 82 -16.24 10.90 11.76
N SER A 83 -15.66 11.42 10.68
CA SER A 83 -15.87 12.82 10.25
C SER A 83 -17.35 13.18 10.10
N ARG A 84 -17.73 14.36 10.58
CA ARG A 84 -19.14 14.78 10.56
C ARG A 84 -19.57 15.30 9.20
N TYR A 85 -18.66 15.98 8.50
CA TYR A 85 -18.97 16.71 7.27
C TYR A 85 -18.37 16.02 6.04
N ALA A 86 -19.05 16.12 4.90
CA ALA A 86 -18.61 15.52 3.65
C ALA A 86 -17.32 16.14 3.13
N TRP A 87 -17.10 17.44 3.33
CA TRP A 87 -15.85 18.09 2.90
C TRP A 87 -14.60 17.56 3.63
N GLN A 88 -14.76 17.01 4.84
CA GLN A 88 -13.69 16.38 5.61
C GLN A 88 -13.39 14.95 5.15
N ALA A 89 -14.29 14.36 4.33
CA ALA A 89 -14.18 12.97 3.91
C ALA A 89 -12.88 12.70 3.16
N GLY A 90 -12.46 13.63 2.29
CA GLY A 90 -11.24 13.47 1.51
C GLY A 90 -10.00 13.26 2.38
N GLU A 91 -9.80 14.15 3.35
CA GLU A 91 -8.67 14.06 4.28
C GLU A 91 -8.72 12.79 5.13
N GLU A 92 -9.90 12.43 5.66
CA GLU A 92 -10.07 11.21 6.46
C GLU A 92 -9.83 9.94 5.62
N LEU A 93 -10.30 9.90 4.38
CA LEU A 93 -10.11 8.77 3.47
C LEU A 93 -8.63 8.56 3.10
N GLU A 94 -7.90 9.64 2.85
CA GLU A 94 -6.45 9.57 2.58
C GLU A 94 -5.68 9.09 3.81
N GLN A 95 -5.94 9.68 4.99
CA GLN A 95 -5.14 9.44 6.19
C GLN A 95 -5.42 8.08 6.85
N GLU A 96 -6.67 7.63 6.86
CA GLU A 96 -7.09 6.47 7.65
C GLU A 96 -7.38 5.23 6.79
N PHE A 97 -7.73 5.41 5.51
CA PHE A 97 -8.24 4.34 4.65
C PHE A 97 -7.40 4.09 3.40
N ALA A 98 -6.23 4.73 3.29
CA ALA A 98 -5.28 4.59 2.18
C ALA A 98 -5.90 4.89 0.80
N PHE A 99 -6.85 5.83 0.75
CA PHE A 99 -7.30 6.37 -0.52
C PHE A 99 -6.23 7.30 -1.10
N LYS A 100 -6.08 7.30 -2.42
CA LYS A 100 -5.27 8.28 -3.16
C LYS A 100 -6.20 9.33 -3.76
N LYS A 101 -5.84 10.60 -3.61
CA LYS A 101 -6.44 11.69 -4.37
C LYS A 101 -5.86 11.72 -5.79
N LEU A 102 -6.72 11.72 -6.79
CA LEU A 102 -6.35 11.81 -8.20
C LEU A 102 -6.24 13.28 -8.65
N ASP A 103 -5.35 13.54 -9.61
CA ASP A 103 -5.22 14.84 -10.26
C ASP A 103 -6.29 15.01 -11.36
N ILE A 104 -7.55 14.98 -10.95
CA ILE A 104 -8.72 15.14 -11.82
C ILE A 104 -9.52 16.35 -11.35
N THR A 105 -9.77 17.26 -12.28
CA THR A 105 -10.54 18.48 -12.02
C THR A 105 -11.96 18.43 -12.57
N ASP A 106 -12.20 17.65 -13.64
CA ASP A 106 -13.53 17.42 -14.17
C ASP A 106 -14.18 16.18 -13.51
N PRO A 107 -15.31 16.34 -12.79
CA PRO A 107 -16.08 15.21 -12.25
C PRO A 107 -16.45 14.11 -13.25
N TYR A 108 -16.61 14.44 -14.54
CA TYR A 108 -17.00 13.45 -15.56
C TYR A 108 -15.85 12.53 -15.97
N GLU A 109 -14.61 13.01 -15.85
CA GLU A 109 -13.37 12.25 -16.12
C GLU A 109 -13.00 11.32 -14.96
N ALA A 110 -13.68 11.45 -13.82
CA ALA A 110 -13.47 10.58 -12.67
C ALA A 110 -13.75 9.10 -13.05
N PRO A 111 -12.90 8.15 -12.65
CA PRO A 111 -13.14 6.72 -12.86
C PRO A 111 -14.45 6.26 -12.22
N LEU A 112 -15.10 5.25 -12.79
CA LEU A 112 -16.30 4.66 -12.18
C LEU A 112 -15.97 4.10 -10.79
N GLY A 113 -16.89 4.29 -9.84
CA GLY A 113 -16.71 3.91 -8.43
C GLY A 113 -15.89 4.90 -7.61
N SER A 114 -15.18 5.86 -8.23
CA SER A 114 -14.43 6.87 -7.49
C SER A 114 -15.35 7.77 -6.66
N LEU A 115 -14.80 8.30 -5.57
CA LEU A 115 -15.48 9.22 -4.66
C LEU A 115 -15.11 10.66 -5.02
N LEU A 116 -16.12 11.49 -5.23
CA LEU A 116 -15.96 12.91 -5.50
C LEU A 116 -16.37 13.69 -4.27
N VAL A 117 -15.43 14.44 -3.70
CA VAL A 117 -15.65 15.26 -2.51
C VAL A 117 -15.75 16.71 -2.92
N TYR A 118 -16.80 17.38 -2.48
CA TYR A 118 -17.09 18.77 -2.79
C TYR A 118 -17.15 19.63 -1.53
N GLY A 119 -16.59 20.82 -1.63
CA GLY A 119 -16.50 21.82 -0.57
C GLY A 119 -17.54 22.92 -0.67
N GLY A 120 -17.12 24.13 -0.33
CA GLY A 120 -17.97 25.30 -0.17
C GLY A 120 -18.52 25.44 1.26
N GLY A 121 -19.41 26.42 1.46
CA GLY A 121 -20.00 26.66 2.79
C GLY A 121 -20.83 25.48 3.31
N GLY A 122 -20.78 25.24 4.62
CA GLY A 122 -21.60 24.24 5.31
C GLY A 122 -20.99 22.85 5.36
N ALA A 123 -21.81 21.82 5.15
CA ALA A 123 -21.43 20.40 5.37
C ALA A 123 -20.68 19.75 4.20
N GLY A 124 -20.50 20.43 3.07
CA GLY A 124 -19.98 19.85 1.82
C GLY A 124 -20.94 18.88 1.13
N HIS A 125 -20.45 18.18 0.10
CA HIS A 125 -21.14 17.07 -0.55
C HIS A 125 -20.15 15.97 -0.94
N ILE A 126 -20.62 14.73 -1.03
CA ILE A 126 -19.82 13.61 -1.50
C ILE A 126 -20.72 12.64 -2.27
N GLU A 127 -20.22 12.14 -3.40
CA GLU A 127 -20.92 11.22 -4.29
C GLU A 127 -19.94 10.28 -5.00
N PHE A 128 -20.42 9.10 -5.37
CA PHE A 128 -19.72 8.18 -6.25
C PHE A 128 -19.95 8.54 -7.71
N ARG A 129 -18.96 8.30 -8.56
CA ARG A 129 -19.15 8.23 -10.01
C ARG A 129 -19.76 6.89 -10.41
N VAL A 130 -20.85 6.91 -11.18
CA VAL A 130 -21.49 5.73 -11.78
C VAL A 130 -21.72 5.97 -13.27
N GLU A 131 -21.93 4.93 -14.08
CA GLU A 131 -22.05 5.07 -15.55
C GLU A 131 -23.00 6.21 -15.97
N GLU A 132 -24.20 6.25 -15.39
CA GLU A 132 -25.27 7.21 -15.72
C GLU A 132 -25.21 8.54 -14.93
N GLY A 133 -24.13 8.80 -14.19
CA GLY A 133 -23.94 10.07 -13.47
C GLY A 133 -23.25 9.91 -12.11
N PHE A 134 -23.93 10.35 -11.06
CA PHE A 134 -23.40 10.46 -9.71
C PHE A 134 -24.42 9.98 -8.67
N VAL A 135 -23.93 9.35 -7.60
CA VAL A 135 -24.81 8.79 -6.57
C VAL A 135 -24.28 8.97 -5.16
N SER A 136 -25.17 9.36 -4.24
CA SER A 136 -24.87 9.45 -2.81
C SER A 136 -26.04 8.94 -1.97
N ASP A 137 -26.83 9.83 -1.34
CA ASP A 137 -28.13 9.49 -0.75
C ASP A 137 -29.29 9.56 -1.76
N PHE A 138 -28.99 9.99 -2.99
CA PHE A 138 -29.86 10.07 -4.15
C PHE A 138 -28.99 9.96 -5.41
N THR A 139 -29.61 9.71 -6.56
CA THR A 139 -28.94 9.65 -7.86
C THR A 139 -29.17 10.96 -8.63
N ASN A 140 -28.14 11.42 -9.33
CA ASN A 140 -28.18 12.62 -10.15
C ASN A 140 -27.36 12.42 -11.44
N PRO A 141 -27.89 12.75 -12.63
CA PRO A 141 -27.10 12.68 -13.88
C PRO A 141 -25.97 13.71 -13.94
N ARG A 142 -26.03 14.77 -13.14
CA ARG A 142 -25.02 15.84 -13.10
C ARG A 142 -24.31 15.88 -11.75
N PRO A 143 -23.03 16.24 -11.70
CA PRO A 143 -22.29 16.36 -10.45
C PRO A 143 -22.82 17.54 -9.63
N SER A 144 -22.49 17.55 -8.34
CA SER A 144 -22.76 18.68 -7.47
C SER A 144 -22.13 19.98 -7.99
N HIS A 145 -22.92 21.07 -8.04
CA HIS A 145 -22.46 22.41 -8.45
C HIS A 145 -21.44 23.07 -7.49
N ARG A 146 -21.12 22.41 -6.38
CA ARG A 146 -20.15 22.91 -5.39
C ARG A 146 -18.72 22.80 -5.93
N PRO A 147 -17.76 23.56 -5.40
CA PRO A 147 -16.36 23.40 -5.76
C PRO A 147 -15.86 21.98 -5.45
N LEU A 148 -15.28 21.30 -6.44
CA LEU A 148 -14.65 19.99 -6.26
C LEU A 148 -13.38 20.17 -5.41
N ILE A 149 -13.26 19.38 -4.34
CA ILE A 149 -12.05 19.30 -3.51
C ILE A 149 -11.10 18.25 -4.08
N GLY A 150 -11.64 17.11 -4.52
CA GLY A 150 -10.85 16.02 -5.08
C GLY A 150 -11.68 14.81 -5.50
N VAL A 151 -11.04 13.96 -6.31
CA VAL A 151 -11.49 12.62 -6.69
C VAL A 151 -10.62 11.60 -5.96
N TYR A 152 -11.23 10.60 -5.34
CA TYR A 152 -10.58 9.68 -4.42
C TYR A 152 -10.85 8.22 -4.81
N VAL A 153 -9.81 7.40 -4.73
CA VAL A 153 -9.86 5.98 -5.08
C VAL A 153 -9.02 5.15 -4.11
N SER A 154 -9.41 3.89 -3.91
CA SER A 154 -8.65 2.88 -3.18
C SER A 154 -7.91 2.01 -4.19
N SER A 155 -6.66 1.66 -3.90
CA SER A 155 -5.91 0.75 -4.77
C SER A 155 -6.39 -0.70 -4.58
N ALA A 156 -6.54 -1.44 -5.68
CA ALA A 156 -6.95 -2.84 -5.61
C ALA A 156 -5.94 -3.69 -4.83
N ALA A 157 -4.64 -3.36 -4.88
CA ALA A 157 -3.60 -4.09 -4.15
C ALA A 157 -3.78 -3.98 -2.63
N VAL A 158 -3.97 -2.76 -2.11
CA VAL A 158 -4.20 -2.53 -0.67
C VAL A 158 -5.53 -3.15 -0.22
N ALA A 159 -6.57 -3.06 -1.06
CA ALA A 159 -7.86 -3.65 -0.76
C ALA A 159 -7.82 -5.18 -0.65
N ARG A 160 -7.20 -5.85 -1.64
CA ARG A 160 -7.02 -7.31 -1.64
C ARG A 160 -6.16 -7.79 -0.47
N GLU A 161 -5.09 -7.06 -0.17
CA GLU A 161 -4.25 -7.37 0.99
C GLU A 161 -5.07 -7.28 2.29
N ARG A 162 -5.77 -6.17 2.52
CA ARG A 162 -6.65 -5.98 3.68
C ARG A 162 -7.68 -7.10 3.80
N GLU A 163 -8.34 -7.45 2.72
CA GLU A 163 -9.34 -8.54 2.71
C GLU A 163 -8.73 -9.87 3.13
N ARG A 164 -7.55 -10.23 2.61
CA ARG A 164 -6.85 -11.46 2.98
C ARG A 164 -6.52 -11.48 4.47
N PHE A 165 -5.99 -10.39 5.01
CA PHE A 165 -5.64 -10.27 6.43
C PHE A 165 -6.88 -10.35 7.33
N ASN A 166 -7.95 -9.61 6.99
CA ASN A 166 -9.20 -9.62 7.77
C ASN A 166 -9.89 -10.99 7.73
N SER A 167 -10.03 -11.56 6.54
CA SER A 167 -10.65 -12.89 6.35
C SER A 167 -9.88 -13.98 7.09
N TYR A 168 -8.55 -13.89 7.14
CA TYR A 168 -7.74 -14.82 7.92
C TYR A 168 -7.97 -14.62 9.42
N ARG A 169 -7.94 -13.38 9.90
CA ARG A 169 -8.14 -13.03 11.31
C ARG A 169 -9.51 -13.48 11.84
N GLU A 170 -10.56 -13.29 11.05
CA GLU A 170 -11.92 -13.75 11.37
C GLU A 170 -11.99 -15.27 11.51
N ARG A 171 -11.41 -16.00 10.54
CA ARG A 171 -11.40 -17.48 10.55
C ARG A 171 -10.54 -18.09 11.65
N THR A 172 -9.55 -17.37 12.15
CA THR A 172 -8.57 -17.84 13.15
C THR A 172 -8.77 -17.23 14.53
N ALA A 173 -9.92 -16.60 14.78
CA ALA A 173 -10.24 -15.96 16.05
C ALA A 173 -9.19 -14.95 16.55
N GLY A 174 -8.60 -14.18 15.64
CA GLY A 174 -7.72 -13.06 15.98
C GLY A 174 -6.25 -13.23 15.62
N ALA A 175 -5.82 -14.34 15.00
CA ALA A 175 -4.41 -14.53 14.65
C ALA A 175 -3.94 -13.56 13.55
N SER A 176 -2.69 -13.09 13.66
CA SER A 176 -2.03 -12.29 12.62
C SER A 176 -1.56 -13.19 11.48
N LEU A 177 -2.05 -12.95 10.26
CA LEU A 177 -1.62 -13.69 9.07
C LEU A 177 -0.10 -13.61 8.87
N LEU A 178 0.48 -12.41 8.96
CA LEU A 178 1.93 -12.24 8.80
C LEU A 178 2.72 -12.91 9.93
N GLY A 179 2.20 -12.89 11.16
CA GLY A 179 2.84 -13.55 12.30
C GLY A 179 2.85 -15.08 12.18
N GLU A 180 1.80 -15.66 11.59
CA GLU A 180 1.73 -17.09 11.25
C GLU A 180 2.70 -17.44 10.13
N VAL A 181 2.72 -16.64 9.05
CA VAL A 181 3.67 -16.80 7.95
C VAL A 181 5.10 -16.74 8.47
N LEU A 182 5.43 -15.76 9.30
CA LEU A 182 6.76 -15.63 9.88
C LEU A 182 7.15 -16.86 10.71
N ARG A 183 6.23 -17.35 11.56
CA ARG A 183 6.48 -18.57 12.35
C ARG A 183 6.77 -19.77 11.46
N GLU A 184 6.05 -19.91 10.35
CA GLU A 184 6.28 -20.99 9.40
C GLU A 184 7.60 -20.84 8.64
N GLU A 185 7.97 -19.62 8.22
CA GLU A 185 9.26 -19.35 7.56
C GLU A 185 10.44 -19.66 8.49
N ILE A 186 10.34 -19.29 9.77
CA ILE A 186 11.35 -19.64 10.78
C ILE A 186 11.40 -21.17 11.00
N ARG A 187 10.24 -21.84 11.07
CA ARG A 187 10.16 -23.28 11.32
C ARG A 187 10.75 -24.10 10.17
N ARG A 188 10.52 -23.67 8.92
CA ARG A 188 11.05 -24.36 7.73
C ARG A 188 12.51 -24.06 7.48
N ASP A 189 12.97 -22.85 7.79
CA ASP A 189 14.34 -22.39 7.54
C ASP A 189 14.76 -22.37 6.05
N ASP A 190 13.91 -22.77 5.10
CA ASP A 190 14.25 -22.78 3.66
C ASP A 190 14.48 -21.36 3.09
N ARG A 191 13.73 -20.38 3.57
CA ARG A 191 13.77 -18.98 3.09
C ARG A 191 14.14 -17.97 4.18
N LEU A 192 14.53 -18.45 5.36
CA LEU A 192 15.07 -17.61 6.41
C LEU A 192 16.48 -17.18 6.03
N VAL A 193 16.72 -15.87 5.96
CA VAL A 193 18.06 -15.33 5.66
C VAL A 193 18.84 -15.17 6.95
N ALA A 194 18.24 -14.49 7.94
CA ALA A 194 18.82 -14.25 9.24
C ALA A 194 17.73 -13.93 10.27
N ILE A 195 18.02 -14.15 11.55
CA ILE A 195 17.12 -13.86 12.67
C ILE A 195 17.94 -13.40 13.88
N ASP A 196 17.44 -12.38 14.58
CA ASP A 196 17.95 -11.96 15.88
C ASP A 196 16.81 -11.94 16.93
N ASP A 197 17.02 -11.28 18.07
CA ASP A 197 16.02 -11.21 19.13
C ASP A 197 14.81 -10.31 18.79
N GLU A 198 14.95 -9.40 17.83
CA GLU A 198 13.98 -8.36 17.52
C GLU A 198 13.26 -8.62 16.20
N VAL A 199 13.98 -9.05 15.16
CA VAL A 199 13.49 -9.17 13.79
C VAL A 199 13.94 -10.46 13.12
N ALA A 200 13.22 -10.83 12.07
CA ALA A 200 13.61 -11.86 11.13
C ALA A 200 13.66 -11.29 9.72
N LEU A 201 14.66 -11.72 8.96
CA LEU A 201 14.85 -11.40 7.56
C LEU A 201 14.59 -12.66 6.73
N VAL A 202 13.60 -12.59 5.83
CA VAL A 202 13.20 -13.72 4.99
C VAL A 202 13.17 -13.32 3.53
N CYS A 203 13.34 -14.27 2.61
CA CYS A 203 12.89 -14.11 1.23
C CYS A 203 11.43 -14.57 1.15
N PRO A 204 10.45 -13.70 0.82
CA PRO A 204 9.05 -14.12 0.75
C PRO A 204 8.83 -15.33 -0.17
N TRP A 205 7.99 -16.28 0.23
CA TRP A 205 7.65 -17.43 -0.65
C TRP A 205 7.16 -17.01 -2.04
N ALA A 206 6.46 -15.87 -2.13
CA ALA A 206 5.99 -15.27 -3.37
C ALA A 206 6.82 -14.03 -3.77
N SER A 207 8.16 -14.10 -3.67
CA SER A 207 9.05 -13.03 -4.13
C SER A 207 8.81 -12.71 -5.61
N ARG A 208 8.51 -11.45 -5.88
CA ARG A 208 8.31 -10.87 -7.21
C ARG A 208 9.64 -10.53 -7.87
N PHE A 209 10.66 -10.22 -7.06
CA PHE A 209 11.99 -9.81 -7.52
C PHE A 209 13.09 -10.78 -7.06
N PRO A 210 14.14 -10.97 -7.86
CA PRO A 210 15.33 -11.67 -7.42
C PRO A 210 15.94 -11.01 -6.17
N PHE A 211 16.27 -11.82 -5.16
CA PHE A 211 16.75 -11.35 -3.85
C PHE A 211 15.83 -10.35 -3.13
N GLU A 212 14.52 -10.40 -3.40
CA GLU A 212 13.53 -9.72 -2.56
C GLU A 212 13.65 -10.23 -1.12
N MET A 213 13.78 -9.29 -0.18
CA MET A 213 13.89 -9.55 1.25
C MET A 213 12.78 -8.82 1.98
N ARG A 214 12.25 -9.46 3.03
CA ARG A 214 11.29 -8.89 3.96
C ARG A 214 11.82 -8.97 5.38
N LEU A 215 11.93 -7.81 6.01
CA LEU A 215 12.23 -7.66 7.43
C LEU A 215 10.92 -7.58 8.22
N ILE A 216 10.76 -8.47 9.19
CA ILE A 216 9.54 -8.60 10.00
C ILE A 216 9.92 -8.60 11.49
N PRO A 217 9.30 -7.76 12.33
CA PRO A 217 9.41 -7.85 13.78
C PRO A 217 8.98 -9.22 14.29
N ARG A 218 9.72 -9.82 15.23
CA ARG A 218 9.36 -11.10 15.82
C ARG A 218 8.13 -11.02 16.72
N ARG A 219 7.89 -9.85 17.31
CA ARG A 219 6.68 -9.55 18.08
C ARG A 219 5.75 -8.68 17.21
N PRO A 220 4.46 -9.01 17.11
CA PRO A 220 3.51 -8.18 16.39
C PRO A 220 3.53 -6.74 16.92
N SER A 221 3.73 -5.80 16.00
CA SER A 221 3.78 -4.37 16.27
C SER A 221 3.04 -3.65 15.14
N PRO A 222 2.09 -2.75 15.43
CA PRO A 222 1.26 -2.13 14.40
C PRO A 222 2.02 -1.07 13.60
N GLY A 223 2.78 -0.21 14.28
CA GLY A 223 3.38 0.99 13.71
C GLY A 223 4.91 0.89 13.61
N PHE A 224 5.46 1.02 12.40
CA PHE A 224 6.90 1.18 12.18
C PHE A 224 7.44 2.42 12.89
N GLU A 225 6.68 3.51 12.89
CA GLU A 225 7.05 4.80 13.50
C GLU A 225 7.18 4.77 15.02
N THR A 226 6.61 3.74 15.66
CA THR A 226 6.67 3.52 17.11
C THR A 226 7.66 2.43 17.52
N ASP A 227 8.34 1.82 16.54
CA ASP A 227 9.17 0.63 16.75
C ASP A 227 10.61 0.90 16.28
N GLU A 228 11.58 0.68 17.16
CA GLU A 228 13.00 1.04 16.93
C GLU A 228 13.87 -0.17 16.51
N VAL A 229 13.25 -1.25 16.06
CA VAL A 229 13.94 -2.51 15.76
C VAL A 229 14.43 -2.62 14.31
N GLY A 230 15.43 -3.50 14.09
CA GLY A 230 15.78 -3.99 12.76
C GLY A 230 16.78 -3.16 11.95
N ALA A 231 17.23 -2.00 12.44
CA ALA A 231 18.23 -1.18 11.74
C ALA A 231 19.54 -1.95 11.49
N SER A 232 20.03 -2.70 12.49
CA SER A 232 21.24 -3.53 12.35
C SER A 232 21.04 -4.66 11.33
N MET A 233 19.89 -5.33 11.34
CA MET A 233 19.57 -6.39 10.39
C MET A 233 19.47 -5.85 8.97
N LEU A 234 18.84 -4.68 8.77
CA LEU A 234 18.73 -4.02 7.48
C LEU A 234 20.10 -3.65 6.91
N HIS A 235 21.00 -3.11 7.75
CA HIS A 235 22.37 -2.81 7.34
C HIS A 235 23.10 -4.06 6.83
N ARG A 236 23.02 -5.18 7.57
CA ARG A 236 23.61 -6.46 7.17
C ARG A 236 23.00 -7.01 5.88
N ALA A 237 21.67 -6.93 5.73
CA ALA A 237 20.96 -7.32 4.50
C ALA A 237 21.51 -6.59 3.27
N VAL A 238 21.68 -5.28 3.40
CA VAL A 238 22.16 -4.44 2.30
C VAL A 238 23.63 -4.74 1.98
N GLN A 239 24.48 -4.92 2.98
CA GLN A 239 25.88 -5.31 2.76
C GLN A 239 26.02 -6.67 2.07
N ALA A 240 25.24 -7.65 2.52
CA ALA A 240 25.22 -8.97 1.90
C ALA A 240 24.75 -8.89 0.44
N LEU A 241 23.69 -8.13 0.17
CA LEU A 241 23.21 -7.91 -1.18
C LEU A 241 24.26 -7.22 -2.07
N ASP A 242 24.94 -6.18 -1.58
CA ASP A 242 26.02 -5.49 -2.31
C ASP A 242 27.18 -6.44 -2.64
N SER A 243 27.49 -7.39 -1.75
CA SER A 243 28.51 -8.41 -2.01
C SER A 243 28.13 -9.44 -3.08
N LEU A 244 26.83 -9.66 -3.31
CA LEU A 244 26.30 -10.64 -4.25
C LEU A 244 26.03 -10.08 -5.64
N VAL A 245 25.93 -8.75 -5.77
CA VAL A 245 25.56 -8.08 -7.01
C VAL A 245 26.79 -7.49 -7.68
N GLU A 246 26.95 -7.76 -8.98
CA GLU A 246 27.98 -7.13 -9.78
C GLU A 246 27.56 -5.71 -10.18
N GLY A 247 28.37 -4.71 -9.86
CA GLY A 247 28.15 -3.32 -10.27
C GLY A 247 27.59 -2.44 -9.15
N GLU A 248 26.88 -1.38 -9.53
CA GLU A 248 26.26 -0.45 -8.59
C GLU A 248 24.90 -0.98 -8.15
N LEU A 249 24.72 -1.19 -6.85
CA LEU A 249 23.48 -1.69 -6.28
C LEU A 249 22.40 -0.61 -6.28
N GLN A 250 21.36 -0.83 -7.08
CA GLN A 250 20.12 -0.05 -7.04
C GLN A 250 19.01 -0.88 -6.39
N MET A 251 18.23 -0.27 -5.51
CA MET A 251 17.15 -0.96 -4.81
C MET A 251 15.96 -0.04 -4.52
N ASN A 252 14.82 -0.67 -4.28
CA ASN A 252 13.64 -0.06 -3.67
C ASN A 252 13.47 -0.60 -2.25
N LEU A 253 12.99 0.27 -1.37
CA LEU A 253 12.61 -0.09 -0.03
C LEU A 253 11.28 0.59 0.30
N TRP A 254 10.33 -0.17 0.82
CA TRP A 254 9.06 0.36 1.30
C TRP A 254 8.65 -0.30 2.60
N VAL A 255 7.92 0.46 3.40
CA VAL A 255 7.38 0.00 4.69
C VAL A 255 5.88 -0.14 4.55
N LYS A 256 5.35 -1.27 5.04
CA LYS A 256 3.93 -1.41 5.32
C LYS A 256 3.73 -1.27 6.81
N THR A 257 3.04 -0.20 7.22
CA THR A 257 2.73 0.14 8.61
C THR A 257 1.22 0.27 8.78
N ALA A 258 0.73 0.16 10.01
CA ALA A 258 -0.67 0.37 10.31
C ALA A 258 -1.13 1.78 9.91
N PRO A 259 -2.31 1.92 9.29
CA PRO A 259 -3.04 3.18 9.35
C PRO A 259 -3.31 3.58 10.80
N ARG A 260 -3.57 4.86 11.04
CA ARG A 260 -3.86 5.36 12.39
C ARG A 260 -5.08 4.63 12.99
N GLY A 261 -5.04 4.43 14.30
CA GLY A 261 -6.09 3.74 15.05
C GLY A 261 -6.21 2.24 14.79
N VAL A 262 -5.39 1.64 13.93
CA VAL A 262 -5.37 0.19 13.70
C VAL A 262 -4.36 -0.47 14.63
N GLU A 263 -4.84 -1.18 15.64
CA GLU A 263 -3.98 -1.87 16.62
C GLU A 263 -3.55 -3.28 16.16
N HIS A 264 -4.34 -3.91 15.29
CA HIS A 264 -4.13 -5.28 14.83
C HIS A 264 -3.46 -5.32 13.46
N PHE A 265 -2.21 -4.85 13.42
CA PHE A 265 -1.36 -4.88 12.24
C PHE A 265 0.01 -5.42 12.62
N HIS A 266 0.75 -5.94 11.65
CA HIS A 266 2.12 -6.40 11.85
C HIS A 266 2.96 -5.74 10.77
N TRP A 267 3.64 -4.66 11.13
CA TRP A 267 4.43 -3.90 10.17
C TRP A 267 5.56 -4.77 9.63
N HIS A 268 5.98 -4.48 8.40
CA HIS A 268 7.17 -5.06 7.81
C HIS A 268 7.77 -4.10 6.79
N LEU A 269 9.04 -4.34 6.47
CA LEU A 269 9.80 -3.61 5.48
C LEU A 269 10.21 -4.58 4.38
N ASP A 270 9.91 -4.22 3.15
CA ASP A 270 10.35 -4.95 1.97
C ASP A 270 11.50 -4.21 1.30
N LEU A 271 12.49 -4.98 0.86
CA LEU A 271 13.62 -4.53 0.08
C LEU A 271 13.65 -5.34 -1.22
N ALA A 272 13.62 -4.64 -2.34
CA ALA A 272 13.70 -5.24 -3.67
C ALA A 272 14.86 -4.62 -4.47
N PRO A 273 15.91 -5.39 -4.77
CA PRO A 273 16.97 -4.92 -5.67
C PRO A 273 16.46 -4.79 -7.11
N ARG A 274 16.99 -3.80 -7.84
CA ARG A 274 16.66 -3.52 -9.24
C ARG A 274 17.68 -4.17 -10.17
N LEU A 275 17.66 -5.50 -10.25
CA LEU A 275 18.64 -6.26 -11.05
C LEU A 275 18.24 -6.38 -12.53
N GLU A 276 16.94 -6.45 -12.80
CA GLU A 276 16.42 -6.62 -14.15
C GLU A 276 15.32 -5.58 -14.43
N PRO A 277 15.28 -5.00 -15.64
CA PRO A 277 14.14 -4.19 -16.06
C PRO A 277 12.93 -5.09 -16.32
N PHE A 278 11.72 -4.56 -16.09
CA PHE A 278 10.50 -5.24 -16.51
C PHE A 278 10.46 -5.40 -18.04
N SER A 279 10.07 -6.57 -18.53
CA SER A 279 9.84 -6.79 -19.96
C SER A 279 8.40 -6.40 -20.34
N SER A 280 8.12 -6.41 -21.64
CA SER A 280 6.77 -6.15 -22.17
C SER A 280 5.72 -7.11 -21.62
N PHE A 281 6.09 -8.34 -21.22
CA PHE A 281 5.15 -9.30 -20.65
C PHE A 281 4.67 -8.88 -19.26
N GLU A 282 5.60 -8.59 -18.34
CA GLU A 282 5.27 -8.15 -16.98
C GLU A 282 4.50 -6.83 -17.02
N MET A 283 4.89 -5.91 -17.91
CA MET A 283 4.19 -4.64 -18.09
C MET A 283 2.76 -4.83 -18.62
N ALA A 284 2.55 -5.72 -19.60
CA ALA A 284 1.24 -5.92 -20.21
C ALA A 284 0.28 -6.72 -19.32
N THR A 285 0.80 -7.63 -18.50
CA THR A 285 -0.03 -8.59 -17.75
C THR A 285 -0.10 -8.28 -16.25
N GLY A 286 0.86 -7.53 -15.70
CA GLY A 286 1.03 -7.38 -14.26
C GLY A 286 1.47 -8.66 -13.55
N VAL A 287 1.90 -9.69 -14.30
CA VAL A 287 2.46 -10.94 -13.75
C VAL A 287 3.98 -10.85 -13.79
N ASP A 288 4.61 -10.85 -12.62
CA ASP A 288 6.08 -10.80 -12.52
C ASP A 288 6.71 -12.16 -12.81
N ILE A 289 7.85 -12.15 -13.50
CA ILE A 289 8.70 -13.33 -13.70
C ILE A 289 9.95 -13.17 -12.83
N ASN A 290 10.12 -14.07 -11.86
CA ASN A 290 11.31 -14.11 -11.02
C ASN A 290 12.21 -15.27 -11.46
N VAL A 291 13.40 -14.96 -11.96
CA VAL A 291 14.38 -15.94 -12.43
C VAL A 291 15.19 -16.60 -11.32
N ILE A 292 15.13 -16.07 -10.08
CA ILE A 292 15.81 -16.64 -8.91
C ILE A 292 14.76 -17.06 -7.87
N PRO A 293 14.56 -18.37 -7.64
CA PRO A 293 13.68 -18.86 -6.60
C PRO A 293 14.06 -18.29 -5.21
N PRO A 294 13.08 -17.95 -4.35
CA PRO A 294 13.35 -17.34 -3.05
C PRO A 294 14.20 -18.22 -2.13
N GLU A 295 14.11 -19.55 -2.25
CA GLU A 295 14.97 -20.50 -1.51
C GLU A 295 16.45 -20.34 -1.92
N THR A 296 16.72 -20.24 -3.22
CA THR A 296 18.07 -20.02 -3.75
C THR A 296 18.61 -18.64 -3.36
N ALA A 297 17.75 -17.61 -3.41
CA ALA A 297 18.12 -16.27 -2.97
C ALA A 297 18.48 -16.25 -1.47
N ALA A 298 17.65 -16.88 -0.63
CA ALA A 298 17.87 -16.95 0.81
C ALA A 298 19.16 -17.68 1.17
N ALA A 299 19.47 -18.80 0.50
CA ALA A 299 20.71 -19.54 0.71
C ALA A 299 21.96 -18.67 0.44
N LYS A 300 21.99 -17.98 -0.72
CA LYS A 300 23.09 -17.07 -1.08
C LYS A 300 23.22 -15.89 -0.11
N LEU A 301 22.11 -15.28 0.28
CA LEU A 301 22.11 -14.17 1.23
C LEU A 301 22.57 -14.62 2.63
N ARG A 302 22.20 -15.83 3.06
CA ARG A 302 22.64 -16.41 4.34
C ARG A 302 24.15 -16.62 4.36
N GLU A 303 24.73 -17.10 3.27
CA GLU A 303 26.19 -17.23 3.12
C GLU A 303 26.90 -15.86 3.18
N ALA A 304 26.28 -14.81 2.63
CA ALA A 304 26.84 -13.47 2.59
C ALA A 304 26.63 -12.64 3.89
N ILE A 305 25.61 -12.95 4.69
CA ILE A 305 25.34 -12.28 5.99
C ILE A 305 26.20 -12.86 7.14
N ALA A 306 26.80 -14.03 6.93
CA ALA A 306 27.55 -14.79 7.94
C ALA A 306 28.80 -14.06 8.45
#